data_AF-A0A5N8YR59-F1
#
_entry.id   AF-A0A5N8YR59-F1
#
_cell.length_a   1.000
_cell.length_b   1.000
_cell.length_c   1.000
_cell.angle_alpha   90.00
_cell.angle_beta   90.00
_cell.angle_gamma   90.00
#
_symmetry.space_group_name_H-M   'P 1'
#
loop_
_entity.id
_entity.type
_entity.pdbx_description
1 polymer ?
#
loop_
_entity_poly.entity_id
_entity_poly.type
_entity_poly.pdbx_seq_one_letter_code
_entity_poly.pdbx_strand_id
1 'polypeptide(L)'
;MNWRRVIDIMSLGGFAGATTSAIFILVHEILTRDSSLNLWEFGVTLSVPALIALMFSSVTKTRFIILLLITYLTFFIPTLGAVFGSSGSEPFWQFAMLGLLGGWVWSIPFAFWVGRLDR
;
A
#
# COMPACT_ATOMS: atom_id res chain seq x y z
N MET A 1 0.99 27.38 -2.24
CA MET A 1 0.67 25.94 -2.07
C MET A 1 1.00 25.28 -3.39
N ASN A 2 1.91 24.32 -3.41
CA ASN A 2 2.33 23.67 -4.65
C ASN A 2 1.41 22.49 -4.97
N TRP A 3 0.32 22.75 -5.71
CA TRP A 3 -0.69 21.75 -6.04
C TRP A 3 -0.18 20.61 -6.92
N ARG A 4 0.87 20.84 -7.72
CA ARG A 4 1.49 19.77 -8.52
C ARG A 4 2.07 18.68 -7.62
N ARG A 5 2.83 19.08 -6.60
CA ARG A 5 3.39 18.16 -5.59
C ARG A 5 2.33 17.41 -4.80
N VAL A 6 1.21 18.05 -4.49
CA VAL A 6 0.07 17.39 -3.83
C VAL A 6 -0.46 16.26 -4.70
N ILE A 7 -0.74 16.54 -5.98
CA ILE A 7 -1.26 15.56 -6.94
C ILE A 7 -0.26 14.43 -7.16
N ASP A 8 1.05 14.74 -7.24
CA ASP A 8 2.10 13.73 -7.39
C ASP A 8 2.09 12.73 -6.23
N ILE A 9 2.07 13.21 -4.98
CA ILE A 9 2.07 12.34 -3.79
C ILE A 9 0.77 11.54 -3.67
N MET A 10 -0.37 12.14 -4.03
CA MET A 10 -1.64 11.41 -4.05
C MET A 10 -1.61 10.28 -5.09
N SER A 11 -1.15 10.58 -6.31
CA SER A 11 -1.05 9.59 -7.39
C SER A 11 -0.10 8.46 -7.00
N LEU A 12 1.08 8.81 -6.49
CA LEU A 12 2.09 7.85 -6.05
C LEU A 12 1.62 6.97 -4.90
N GLY A 13 0.97 7.54 -3.89
CA GLY A 13 0.45 6.74 -2.78
C GLY A 13 -0.68 5.82 -3.19
N GLY A 14 -1.57 6.26 -4.10
CA GLY A 14 -2.59 5.39 -4.69
C GLY A 14 -1.99 4.20 -5.42
N PHE A 15 -1.03 4.43 -6.33
CA PHE A 15 -0.35 3.34 -7.02
C PHE A 15 0.44 2.44 -6.06
N ALA A 16 1.18 3.00 -5.10
CA ALA A 16 1.92 2.22 -4.11
C ALA A 16 0.98 1.38 -3.24
N GLY A 17 -0.18 1.92 -2.84
CA GLY A 17 -1.20 1.18 -2.11
C GLY A 17 -1.81 0.04 -2.92
N ALA A 18 -2.16 0.30 -4.19
CA ALA A 18 -2.66 -0.71 -5.12
C ALA A 18 -1.65 -1.85 -5.31
N THR A 19 -0.38 -1.51 -5.58
CA THR A 19 0.71 -2.49 -5.74
C THR A 19 0.96 -3.25 -4.45
N THR A 20 0.91 -2.60 -3.28
CA THR A 20 1.06 -3.28 -1.99
C THR A 20 -0.01 -4.34 -1.79
N SER A 21 -1.28 -4.00 -2.02
CA SER A 21 -2.36 -4.97 -1.87
C SER A 21 -2.27 -6.09 -2.91
N ALA A 22 -2.00 -5.76 -4.17
CA ALA A 22 -1.85 -6.74 -5.24
C ALA A 22 -0.72 -7.74 -4.97
N ILE A 23 0.49 -7.25 -4.64
CA ILE A 23 1.63 -8.13 -4.35
C ILE A 23 1.39 -8.92 -3.08
N PHE A 24 0.78 -8.34 -2.05
CA PHE A 24 0.44 -9.09 -0.85
C PHE A 24 -0.47 -10.28 -1.15
N ILE A 25 -1.55 -10.09 -1.91
CA ILE A 25 -2.47 -11.19 -2.27
C ILE A 25 -1.73 -12.29 -3.03
N LEU A 26 -0.91 -11.93 -4.03
CA LEU A 26 -0.14 -12.91 -4.79
C LEU A 26 0.86 -13.67 -3.91
N VAL A 27 1.57 -12.97 -3.02
CA VAL A 27 2.53 -13.57 -2.09
C VAL A 27 1.82 -14.47 -1.08
N HIS A 28 0.65 -14.06 -0.59
CA HIS A 28 -0.18 -14.85 0.30
C HIS A 28 -0.69 -16.13 -0.37
N GLU A 29 -1.20 -16.05 -1.60
CA GLU A 29 -1.64 -17.24 -2.37
C GLU A 29 -0.50 -18.23 -2.66
N ILE A 30 0.72 -17.73 -2.86
CA ILE A 30 1.91 -18.57 -3.11
C ILE A 30 2.40 -19.25 -1.82
N LEU A 31 2.39 -18.53 -0.69
CA LEU A 31 2.91 -19.01 0.58
C LEU A 31 1.91 -19.92 1.31
N THR A 32 0.63 -19.59 1.25
CA THR A 32 -0.39 -20.19 2.10
C THR A 32 -1.15 -21.28 1.33
N ARG A 33 -0.82 -22.54 1.63
CA ARG A 33 -1.42 -23.71 0.95
C ARG A 33 -2.73 -24.19 1.59
N ASP A 34 -2.98 -23.83 2.85
CA ASP A 34 -4.13 -24.24 3.66
C ASP A 34 -5.10 -23.09 3.99
N SER A 35 -4.95 -21.94 3.30
CA SER A 35 -5.71 -20.71 3.52
C SER A 35 -5.58 -20.11 4.92
N SER A 36 -4.57 -20.52 5.72
CA SER A 36 -4.28 -19.97 7.04
C SER A 36 -2.92 -19.28 7.13
N LEU A 37 -2.87 -18.02 7.60
CA LEU A 37 -1.61 -17.30 7.74
C LEU A 37 -0.85 -17.75 9.00
N ASN A 38 0.21 -18.55 8.80
CA ASN A 38 1.15 -18.88 9.87
C ASN A 38 2.04 -17.69 10.25
N LEU A 39 2.64 -17.73 11.45
CA LEU A 39 3.46 -16.62 11.97
C LEU A 39 4.64 -16.27 11.04
N TRP A 40 5.28 -17.28 10.44
CA TRP A 40 6.41 -17.06 9.54
C TRP A 40 5.95 -16.52 8.16
N GLU A 41 4.82 -16.98 7.63
CA GLU A 41 4.20 -16.48 6.39
C GLU A 41 3.76 -15.03 6.55
N PHE A 42 3.21 -14.70 7.72
CA PHE A 42 2.92 -13.33 8.12
C PHE A 42 4.19 -12.48 8.17
N GLY A 43 5.28 -13.00 8.74
CA GLY A 43 6.58 -12.32 8.76
C GLY A 43 7.11 -11.98 7.35
N VAL A 44 6.98 -12.91 6.41
CA VAL A 44 7.38 -12.68 5.00
C VAL A 44 6.48 -11.64 4.34
N THR A 45 5.16 -11.76 4.49
CA THR A 45 4.20 -10.81 3.91
C THR A 45 4.34 -9.40 4.49
N LEU A 46 4.78 -9.27 5.75
CA LEU A 46 5.07 -7.98 6.39
C LEU A 46 6.21 -7.22 5.73
N SER A 47 7.08 -7.91 4.98
CA SER A 47 8.14 -7.27 4.20
C SER A 47 7.63 -6.60 2.92
N VAL A 48 6.46 -7.01 2.40
CA VAL A 48 5.91 -6.52 1.13
C VAL A 48 5.71 -5.00 1.12
N PRO A 49 5.04 -4.36 2.11
CA PRO A 49 4.86 -2.91 2.11
C PRO A 49 6.18 -2.13 2.12
N ALA A 50 7.21 -2.66 2.79
CA ALA A 50 8.53 -2.06 2.84
C ALA A 50 9.25 -2.14 1.48
N LEU A 51 9.18 -3.28 0.80
CA LEU A 51 9.74 -3.46 -0.54
C LEU A 51 9.06 -2.55 -1.57
N ILE A 52 7.72 -2.42 -1.51
CA ILE A 52 6.99 -1.50 -2.37
C ILE A 52 7.38 -0.05 -2.12
N ALA A 53 7.43 0.37 -0.85
CA ALA A 53 7.87 1.72 -0.50
C ALA A 53 9.30 1.99 -1.00
N LEU A 54 10.20 1.02 -0.87
CA LEU A 54 11.58 1.14 -1.36
C LEU A 54 11.60 1.28 -2.88
N MET A 55 10.89 0.43 -3.60
CA MET A 55 10.80 0.48 -5.07
C MET A 55 10.29 1.84 -5.56
N PHE A 56 9.13 2.29 -5.05
CA PHE A 56 8.55 3.57 -5.47
C PHE A 56 9.41 4.76 -5.07
N SER A 57 10.00 4.75 -3.87
CA SER A 57 10.88 5.85 -3.41
C SER A 57 12.14 5.98 -4.28
N SER A 58 12.70 4.84 -4.71
CA SER A 58 13.90 4.80 -5.55
C SER A 58 13.64 5.34 -6.95
N VAL A 59 12.49 5.01 -7.53
CA VAL A 59 12.10 5.45 -8.88
C VAL A 59 11.69 6.92 -8.89
N THR A 60 10.91 7.35 -7.89
CA THR A 60 10.25 8.67 -7.91
C THR A 60 11.00 9.74 -7.12
N LYS A 61 12.08 9.35 -6.41
CA LYS A 61 12.86 10.20 -5.50
C LYS A 61 12.00 10.85 -4.39
N THR A 62 10.84 10.25 -4.09
CA THR A 62 9.98 10.65 -2.98
C THR A 62 10.58 10.14 -1.67
N ARG A 63 10.37 10.87 -0.56
CA ARG A 63 10.87 10.46 0.76
C ARG A 63 10.35 9.07 1.12
N PHE A 64 11.26 8.12 1.29
CA PHE A 64 10.96 6.72 1.63
C PHE A 64 10.01 6.60 2.82
N ILE A 65 10.23 7.38 3.90
CA ILE A 65 9.41 7.36 5.11
C ILE A 65 7.92 7.67 4.82
N ILE A 66 7.63 8.58 3.88
CA ILE A 66 6.24 8.92 3.52
C ILE A 66 5.57 7.72 2.86
N LEU A 67 6.23 7.14 1.85
CA LEU A 67 5.69 5.97 1.15
C LEU A 67 5.59 4.75 2.07
N LEU A 68 6.54 4.57 2.98
CA LEU A 68 6.52 3.50 3.97
C LEU A 68 5.27 3.58 4.85
N LEU A 69 4.94 4.76 5.37
CA LEU A 69 3.73 4.95 6.18
C LEU A 69 2.47 4.67 5.36
N ILE A 70 2.40 5.16 4.11
CA ILE A 70 1.25 4.95 3.24
C ILE A 70 1.04 3.46 2.93
N THR A 71 2.09 2.74 2.54
CA THR A 71 1.99 1.32 2.19
C THR A 71 1.65 0.47 3.40
N TYR A 72 2.23 0.73 4.58
CA TYR A 72 1.88 -0.02 5.80
C TYR A 72 0.46 0.29 6.30
N LEU A 73 0.00 1.54 6.27
CA LEU A 73 -1.37 1.88 6.66
C LEU A 73 -2.39 1.25 5.70
N THR A 74 -2.09 1.24 4.41
CA THR A 74 -2.90 0.53 3.40
C THR A 74 -2.90 -0.97 3.65
N PHE A 75 -1.74 -1.54 3.96
CA PHE A 75 -1.61 -2.96 4.27
C PHE A 75 -2.43 -3.37 5.50
N PHE A 76 -2.25 -2.68 6.63
CA PHE A 76 -2.87 -3.08 7.89
C PHE A 76 -4.38 -2.86 7.93
N ILE A 77 -4.89 -1.79 7.31
CA ILE A 77 -6.29 -1.41 7.47
C ILE A 77 -7.14 -1.96 6.31
N PRO A 78 -7.08 -1.42 5.07
CA PRO A 78 -7.92 -1.93 4.01
C PRO A 78 -7.52 -3.33 3.51
N THR A 79 -6.23 -3.65 3.39
CA THR A 79 -5.81 -4.94 2.80
C THR A 79 -6.03 -6.11 3.77
N LEU A 80 -5.41 -6.11 4.95
CA LEU A 80 -5.61 -7.19 5.93
C LEU A 80 -7.05 -7.24 6.44
N GLY A 81 -7.69 -6.08 6.64
CA GLY A 81 -9.10 -6.02 7.00
C GLY A 81 -10.01 -6.71 5.98
N ALA A 82 -9.75 -6.50 4.69
CA ALA A 82 -10.49 -7.19 3.63
C ALA A 82 -10.16 -8.68 3.57
N VAL A 83 -8.88 -9.08 3.63
CA VAL A 83 -8.49 -10.50 3.54
C VAL A 83 -9.08 -11.32 4.69
N PHE A 84 -9.02 -10.84 5.94
CA PHE A 84 -9.60 -11.54 7.07
C PHE A 84 -11.13 -11.49 7.12
N GLY A 85 -11.76 -10.50 6.48
CA GLY A 85 -13.21 -10.36 6.40
C GLY A 85 -13.85 -10.99 5.16
N SER A 86 -13.05 -11.38 4.17
CA SER A 86 -13.50 -11.92 2.88
C SER A 86 -13.94 -13.38 2.97
N SER A 87 -14.82 -13.82 2.08
CA SER A 87 -15.21 -15.22 1.95
C SER A 87 -14.23 -16.07 1.14
N GLY A 88 -13.23 -15.45 0.52
CA GLY A 88 -12.22 -16.09 -0.33
C GLY A 88 -12.68 -16.30 -1.78
N SER A 89 -13.82 -15.73 -2.17
CA SER A 89 -14.39 -15.80 -3.53
C SER A 89 -14.30 -14.46 -4.26
N GLU A 90 -13.80 -13.43 -3.59
CA GLU A 90 -13.70 -12.07 -4.07
C GLU A 90 -12.64 -11.98 -5.19
N PRO A 91 -12.93 -11.21 -6.24
CA PRO A 91 -12.02 -11.11 -7.35
C PRO A 91 -10.78 -10.29 -6.97
N PHE A 92 -9.62 -10.69 -7.48
CA PHE A 92 -8.32 -10.02 -7.25
C PHE A 92 -8.36 -8.48 -7.42
N TRP A 93 -9.08 -7.98 -8.42
CA TRP A 93 -9.16 -6.55 -8.71
C TRP A 93 -9.80 -5.75 -7.56
N GLN A 94 -10.67 -6.37 -6.75
CA GLN A 94 -11.30 -5.72 -5.61
C GLN A 94 -10.26 -5.37 -4.54
N PHE A 95 -9.33 -6.28 -4.26
CA PHE A 95 -8.22 -6.01 -3.34
C PHE A 95 -7.27 -4.94 -3.88
N ALA A 96 -6.95 -4.98 -5.18
CA ALA A 96 -6.15 -3.93 -5.81
C ALA A 96 -6.82 -2.54 -5.71
N MET A 97 -8.13 -2.47 -5.93
CA MET A 97 -8.91 -1.23 -5.80
C MET A 97 -8.95 -0.73 -4.35
N LEU A 98 -9.13 -1.63 -3.37
CA LEU A 98 -9.06 -1.28 -1.95
C LEU A 98 -7.69 -0.74 -1.57
N GLY A 99 -6.62 -1.35 -2.07
CA GLY A 99 -5.26 -0.85 -1.92
C GLY A 99 -5.08 0.55 -2.49
N LEU A 100 -5.64 0.80 -3.68
CA LEU A 100 -5.60 2.10 -4.33
C LEU A 100 -6.30 3.18 -3.49
N LEU A 101 -7.52 2.90 -3.03
CA LEU A 101 -8.28 3.82 -2.20
C LEU A 101 -7.61 4.07 -0.86
N GLY A 102 -7.08 3.03 -0.22
CA GLY A 102 -6.27 3.15 0.99
C GLY A 102 -5.08 4.06 0.77
N GLY A 103 -4.32 3.82 -0.29
CA GLY A 103 -3.16 4.63 -0.68
C GLY A 103 -3.51 6.11 -0.86
N TRP A 104 -4.64 6.41 -1.53
CA TRP A 104 -5.12 7.79 -1.67
C TRP A 104 -5.48 8.44 -0.34
N VAL A 105 -6.26 7.75 0.50
CA VAL A 105 -6.69 8.28 1.81
C VAL A 105 -5.47 8.60 2.68
N TRP A 106 -4.53 7.66 2.78
CA TRP A 106 -3.34 7.84 3.62
C TRP A 106 -2.35 8.86 3.05
N SER A 107 -2.37 9.12 1.74
CA SER A 107 -1.56 10.17 1.12
C SER A 107 -1.98 11.58 1.49
N ILE A 108 -3.24 11.83 1.83
CA ILE A 108 -3.80 13.18 2.06
C ILE A 108 -2.93 14.02 3.02
N PRO A 109 -2.64 13.60 4.27
CA PRO A 109 -1.87 14.44 5.21
C PRO A 109 -0.45 14.74 4.69
N PHE A 110 0.21 13.77 4.06
CA PHE A 110 1.57 13.94 3.54
C PHE A 110 1.62 14.82 2.30
N ALA A 111 0.64 14.68 1.41
CA ALA A 111 0.52 15.49 0.20
C ALA A 111 0.38 16.97 0.56
N PHE A 112 -0.51 17.31 1.51
CA PHE A 112 -0.67 18.67 1.98
C PHE A 112 0.54 19.19 2.75
N TRP A 113 1.21 18.35 3.53
CA TRP A 113 2.44 18.74 4.22
C TRP A 113 3.53 19.12 3.22
N VAL A 114 3.89 18.24 2.29
CA VAL A 114 4.95 18.52 1.31
C VAL A 114 4.57 19.67 0.39
N GLY A 115 3.33 19.73 -0.09
CA GLY A 115 2.85 20.83 -0.94
C GLY A 115 2.86 22.20 -0.24
N ARG A 116 2.83 22.24 1.10
CA ARG A 116 3.00 23.47 1.89
C ARG A 116 4.47 23.85 2.04
N LEU A 117 5.38 22.88 2.15
CA LEU A 117 6.82 23.12 2.31
C LEU A 117 7.51 23.54 1.00
N ASP A 118 7.06 23.02 -0.14
CA ASP A 118 7.58 23.34 -1.49
C ASP A 118 7.04 24.68 -2.04
N ARG A 119 6.85 25.68 -1.17
CA ARG A 119 6.39 27.04 -1.55
C ARG A 119 7.53 27.93 -2.02
#